data_AF-A0A3D4X6V4-F1
#
_entry.id   AF-A0A3D4X6V4-F1
#
_cell.length_a   1.000
_cell.length_b   1.000
_cell.length_c   1.000
_cell.angle_alpha   90.00
_cell.angle_beta   90.00
_cell.angle_gamma   90.00
#
_symmetry.space_group_name_H-M   'P 1'
#
loop_
_entity.id
_entity.type
_entity.pdbx_description
1 polymer ?
#
loop_
_entity_poly.entity_id
_entity_poly.type
_entity_poly.pdbx_seq_one_letter_code
_entity_poly.pdbx_strand_id
1 'polypeptide(L)'
;VNEQILNMHDWYFQGGVKTASGKNRIVPIHSAIQALVSARMGRDGAILGITTNTFRHRMDQLSRELSIPRHTPHDCRHTFSRLCEKYGVSDADRKRMMGHSFGADITNGVYGHRSLEDLREQLEKIQVNL
;
A
#
# COMPACT_ATOMS: atom_id res chain seq x y z
N VAL A 1 17.31 2.53 10.45
CA VAL A 1 16.39 3.17 9.49
C VAL A 1 15.57 2.06 8.85
N ASN A 2 14.24 2.11 8.85
CA ASN A 2 13.46 1.12 8.10
C ASN A 2 13.52 1.54 6.64
N GLU A 3 14.34 0.87 5.83
CA GLU A 3 14.42 1.14 4.39
C GLU A 3 13.17 0.58 3.71
N GLN A 4 12.27 1.48 3.32
CA GLN A 4 11.27 1.15 2.31
C GLN A 4 11.97 1.22 0.95
N ILE A 5 12.04 0.09 0.27
CA ILE A 5 12.64 -0.02 -1.06
C ILE A 5 11.52 0.22 -2.09
N LEU A 6 11.80 1.05 -3.08
CA LEU A 6 10.96 1.22 -4.27
C LEU A 6 11.71 0.63 -5.46
N ASN A 7 11.09 -0.32 -6.15
CA ASN A 7 11.56 -0.82 -7.43
C ASN A 7 10.62 -0.32 -8.54
N MET A 8 11.15 0.53 -9.43
CA MET A 8 10.41 1.11 -10.55
C MET A 8 10.54 0.30 -11.85
N HIS A 9 11.39 -0.74 -11.88
CA HIS A 9 11.44 -1.70 -12.98
C HIS A 9 10.29 -2.70 -12.85
N ASP A 10 10.16 -3.30 -11.66
CA ASP A 10 9.15 -4.31 -11.37
C ASP A 10 7.89 -3.73 -10.69
N TRP A 11 7.86 -2.42 -10.45
CA TRP A 11 6.72 -1.69 -9.87
C TRP A 11 6.22 -2.27 -8.54
N TYR A 12 7.06 -2.21 -7.50
CA TYR A 12 6.65 -2.58 -6.15
C TYR A 12 7.29 -1.72 -5.07
N PHE A 13 6.59 -1.63 -3.94
CA PHE A 13 7.16 -1.21 -2.66
C PHE A 13 7.52 -2.44 -1.85
N GLN A 14 8.69 -2.44 -1.24
CA GLN A 14 9.08 -3.43 -0.25
C GLN A 14 9.36 -2.74 1.07
N GLY A 15 8.78 -3.25 2.15
CA GLY A 15 9.06 -2.74 3.47
C GLY A 15 8.33 -3.47 4.58
N GLY A 16 8.31 -2.83 5.74
CA GLY A 16 7.57 -3.28 6.91
C GLY A 16 8.45 -3.54 8.12
N VAL A 17 7.82 -3.46 9.29
CA VAL A 17 8.50 -3.19 10.56
C VAL A 17 8.22 -4.33 11.53
N LYS A 18 9.31 -5.01 11.92
CA LYS A 18 9.49 -5.74 13.19
C LYS A 18 8.60 -6.96 13.56
N THR A 19 7.61 -7.38 12.78
CA THR A 19 6.85 -8.64 13.06
C THR A 19 6.98 -9.68 11.94
N ALA A 20 6.81 -10.98 12.24
CA ALA A 20 6.96 -12.07 11.25
C ALA A 20 6.04 -11.91 10.03
N SER A 21 4.82 -11.39 10.22
CA SER A 21 3.86 -11.10 9.14
C SER A 21 4.09 -9.76 8.44
N GLY A 22 5.03 -8.95 8.93
CA GLY A 22 5.30 -7.59 8.45
C GLY A 22 6.71 -7.37 7.91
N LYS A 23 7.65 -8.31 8.03
CA LYS A 23 9.01 -8.19 7.47
C LYS A 23 9.00 -8.44 5.96
N ASN A 24 9.76 -7.65 5.20
CA ASN A 24 9.98 -7.80 3.75
C ASN A 24 8.69 -7.94 2.93
N ARG A 25 7.62 -7.27 3.35
CA ARG A 25 6.35 -7.30 2.61
C ARG A 25 6.53 -6.56 1.29
N ILE A 26 6.19 -7.24 0.21
CA ILE A 26 6.09 -6.66 -1.13
C ILE A 26 4.64 -6.24 -1.36
N VAL A 27 4.45 -5.03 -1.85
CA VAL A 27 3.17 -4.48 -2.28
C VAL A 27 3.37 -3.95 -3.71
N PRO A 28 2.74 -4.56 -4.74
CA PRO A 28 2.81 -4.06 -6.09
C PRO A 28 2.27 -2.62 -6.20
N ILE A 29 2.73 -1.90 -7.21
CA ILE A 29 2.27 -0.55 -7.54
C ILE A 29 1.28 -0.67 -8.69
N HIS A 30 0.03 -0.33 -8.41
CA HIS A 30 -1.03 -0.32 -9.40
C HIS A 30 -0.71 0.65 -10.54
N SER A 31 -0.95 0.22 -11.78
CA SER A 31 -0.83 1.00 -13.02
C SER A 31 -1.33 2.45 -12.90
N ALA A 32 -2.52 2.65 -12.31
CA ALA A 32 -3.16 3.94 -12.11
C ALA A 32 -2.32 4.97 -11.33
N ILE A 33 -1.36 4.54 -10.50
CA ILE A 33 -0.50 5.45 -9.72
C ILE A 33 0.96 5.45 -10.18
N GLN A 34 1.36 4.66 -11.19
CA GLN A 34 2.75 4.59 -11.65
C GLN A 34 3.26 5.94 -12.17
N ALA A 35 2.41 6.70 -12.86
CA ALA A 35 2.75 8.05 -13.33
C ALA A 35 3.00 9.01 -12.14
N LEU A 36 2.18 8.94 -11.09
CA LEU A 36 2.36 9.74 -9.87
C LEU A 36 3.66 9.38 -9.15
N VAL A 37 3.96 8.08 -9.03
CA VAL A 37 5.20 7.56 -8.44
C VAL A 37 6.41 8.08 -9.22
N SER A 38 6.38 7.98 -10.55
CA SER A 38 7.46 8.45 -11.43
C SER A 38 7.69 9.95 -11.29
N ALA A 39 6.61 10.74 -11.32
CA ALA A 39 6.70 12.19 -11.18
C ALA A 39 7.27 12.60 -9.82
N ARG A 40 6.87 11.91 -8.75
CA ARG A 40 7.41 12.12 -7.39
C ARG A 40 8.89 11.78 -7.30
N MET A 41 9.30 10.63 -7.83
CA MET A 41 10.70 10.23 -7.82
C MET A 41 11.58 11.17 -8.65
N GLY A 42 11.11 11.60 -9.82
CA GLY A 42 11.86 12.55 -10.66
C GLY A 42 11.99 13.95 -10.04
N ARG A 43 10.95 14.43 -9.35
CA ARG A 43 10.96 15.76 -8.73
C ARG A 43 11.65 15.78 -7.36
N ASP A 44 11.35 14.80 -6.51
CA ASP A 44 11.66 14.84 -5.08
C ASP A 44 12.75 13.81 -4.68
N GLY A 45 13.10 12.86 -5.56
CA GLY A 45 14.01 11.76 -5.24
C GLY A 45 13.46 10.73 -4.24
N ALA A 46 12.23 10.95 -3.75
CA ALA A 46 11.54 10.10 -2.80
C ALA A 46 10.02 10.26 -2.96
N ILE A 47 9.26 9.21 -2.62
CA ILE A 47 7.79 9.28 -2.61
C ILE A 47 7.28 10.23 -1.53
N LEU A 48 7.86 10.13 -0.33
CA LEU A 48 7.60 10.99 0.80
C LEU A 48 8.92 11.43 1.44
N GLY A 49 9.44 12.58 1.03
CA GLY A 49 10.63 13.21 1.62
C GLY A 49 10.37 13.91 2.96
N ILE A 50 9.36 13.48 3.73
CA ILE A 50 8.97 14.12 5.00
C ILE A 50 8.69 13.08 6.08
N THR A 51 8.79 13.50 7.34
CA THR A 51 8.48 12.62 8.48
C THR A 51 6.99 12.26 8.53
N THR A 52 6.67 11.13 9.16
CA THR A 52 5.29 10.72 9.42
C THR A 52 4.48 11.78 10.17
N ASN A 53 5.11 12.50 11.11
CA ASN A 53 4.44 13.55 11.86
C ASN A 53 4.10 14.74 10.95
N THR A 54 5.06 15.18 10.14
CA THR A 54 4.86 16.24 9.15
C THR A 54 3.77 15.86 8.14
N PHE A 55 3.74 14.62 7.66
CA PHE A 55 2.71 14.15 6.74
C PHE A 55 1.31 14.23 7.37
N ARG A 56 1.15 13.76 8.62
CA ARG A 56 -0.12 13.83 9.36
C ARG A 56 -0.58 15.27 9.56
N HIS A 57 0.31 16.18 9.97
CA HIS A 57 -0.03 17.60 10.10
C HIS A 57 -0.48 18.22 8.78
N ARG A 58 0.18 17.89 7.65
CA ARG A 58 -0.22 18.38 6.33
C ARG A 58 -1.58 17.83 5.89
N MET A 59 -1.89 16.56 6.18
CA MET A 59 -3.24 16.01 5.91
C MET A 59 -4.33 16.72 6.73
N ASP A 60 -4.06 16.98 8.01
CA ASP A 60 -4.99 17.70 8.88
C ASP A 60 -5.22 19.13 8.39
N GLN A 61 -4.16 19.81 7.96
CA GLN A 61 -4.25 21.16 7.38
C GLN A 61 -5.07 21.14 6.09
N LEU A 62 -4.77 20.23 5.17
CA LEU A 62 -5.48 20.08 3.90
C LEU A 62 -6.98 19.79 4.11
N SER A 63 -7.33 18.97 5.11
CA SER A 63 -8.73 18.69 5.43
C SER A 63 -9.49 19.95 5.83
N ARG A 64 -8.83 20.86 6.59
CA ARG A 64 -9.41 22.15 6.98
C ARG A 64 -9.54 23.09 5.79
N GLU A 65 -8.51 23.19 4.97
CA GLU A 65 -8.50 24.04 3.76
C GLU A 65 -9.62 23.64 2.79
N LEU A 66 -9.85 22.34 2.62
CA LEU A 66 -10.92 21.79 1.79
C LEU A 66 -12.30 21.79 2.49
N SER A 67 -12.38 22.21 3.75
CA SER A 67 -13.61 22.18 4.57
C SER A 67 -14.26 20.79 4.64
N ILE A 68 -13.44 19.72 4.68
CA ILE A 68 -13.89 18.33 4.81
C ILE A 68 -13.60 17.79 6.21
N PRO A 69 -14.28 16.71 6.65
CA PRO A 69 -13.95 16.03 7.89
C PRO A 69 -12.47 15.62 7.94
N ARG A 70 -11.91 15.59 9.15
CA ARG A 70 -10.52 15.16 9.37
C ARG A 70 -10.33 13.74 8.83
N HIS A 71 -9.40 13.59 7.89
CA HIS A 71 -8.95 12.29 7.41
C HIS A 71 -7.51 12.00 7.82
N THR A 72 -7.20 10.72 7.94
CA THR A 72 -5.92 10.17 8.37
C THR A 72 -5.43 9.13 7.37
N PRO A 73 -4.15 8.75 7.41
CA PRO A 73 -3.64 7.65 6.58
C PRO A 73 -4.36 6.31 6.82
N HIS A 74 -5.00 6.14 8.00
CA HIS A 74 -5.77 4.95 8.33
C HIS A 74 -7.04 4.84 7.46
N ASP A 75 -7.65 5.97 7.11
CA ASP A 75 -8.81 6.02 6.22
C ASP A 75 -8.45 5.50 4.83
N CYS A 76 -7.29 5.88 4.28
CA CYS A 76 -6.81 5.35 3.00
C CYS A 76 -6.64 3.82 3.03
N ARG A 77 -6.19 3.26 4.16
CA ARG A 77 -6.07 1.80 4.34
C ARG A 77 -7.44 1.11 4.39
N HIS A 78 -8.43 1.73 5.02
CA HIS A 78 -9.82 1.24 4.98
C HIS A 78 -10.40 1.29 3.57
N THR A 79 -10.21 2.41 2.86
CA THR A 79 -10.66 2.54 1.47
C THR A 79 -10.02 1.48 0.58
N PHE A 80 -8.71 1.25 0.72
CA PHE A 80 -8.01 0.18 0.00
C PHE A 80 -8.61 -1.21 0.28
N SER A 81 -8.87 -1.53 1.55
CA SER A 81 -9.51 -2.79 1.95
C SER A 81 -10.89 -2.97 1.31
N ARG A 82 -11.71 -1.91 1.34
CA ARG A 82 -13.05 -1.90 0.73
C ARG A 82 -12.98 -2.05 -0.77
N LEU A 83 -12.02 -1.42 -1.45
CA LEU A 83 -11.81 -1.58 -2.89
C LEU A 83 -11.41 -3.02 -3.23
N CYS A 84 -10.52 -3.63 -2.44
CA CYS A 84 -10.16 -5.03 -2.60
C CYS A 84 -11.40 -5.94 -2.52
N GLU A 85 -12.28 -5.74 -1.53
CA GLU A 85 -13.54 -6.49 -1.42
C GLU A 85 -14.45 -6.25 -2.62
N LYS A 86 -14.68 -4.97 -2.98
CA LYS A 86 -15.55 -4.57 -4.07
C LYS A 86 -15.17 -5.22 -5.41
N TYR A 87 -13.87 -5.33 -5.68
CA TYR A 87 -13.35 -5.85 -6.96
C TYR A 87 -12.89 -7.31 -6.87
N GLY A 88 -13.24 -8.04 -5.81
CA GLY A 88 -12.98 -9.48 -5.72
C GLY A 88 -11.48 -9.83 -5.66
N VAL A 89 -10.68 -8.97 -5.02
CA VAL A 89 -9.31 -9.31 -4.60
C VAL A 89 -9.39 -10.38 -3.52
N SER A 90 -8.59 -11.44 -3.64
CA SER A 90 -8.62 -12.53 -2.67
C SER A 90 -8.34 -12.02 -1.25
N ASP A 91 -9.05 -12.55 -0.25
CA ASP A 91 -8.86 -12.13 1.13
C ASP A 91 -7.43 -12.39 1.63
N ALA A 92 -6.82 -13.49 1.17
CA ALA A 92 -5.44 -13.82 1.47
C ALA A 92 -4.46 -12.78 0.92
N ASP A 93 -4.63 -12.35 -0.34
CA ASP A 93 -3.76 -11.36 -0.97
C ASP A 93 -3.98 -9.96 -0.40
N ARG A 94 -5.23 -9.60 -0.10
CA ARG A 94 -5.57 -8.39 0.64
C ARG A 94 -4.87 -8.35 2.00
N LYS A 95 -5.01 -9.41 2.81
CA LYS A 95 -4.34 -9.52 4.12
C LYS A 95 -2.82 -9.44 3.99
N ARG A 96 -2.25 -10.11 2.98
CA ARG A 96 -0.82 -10.09 2.67
C ARG A 96 -0.34 -8.67 2.34
N MET A 97 -0.98 -7.96 1.41
CA MET A 97 -0.61 -6.59 1.03
C MET A 97 -0.78 -5.57 2.17
N MET A 98 -1.80 -5.75 3.01
CA MET A 98 -2.02 -4.89 4.18
C MET A 98 -1.06 -5.24 5.35
N GLY A 99 -0.48 -6.44 5.36
CA GLY A 99 0.30 -6.93 6.50
C GLY A 99 -0.55 -7.25 7.71
N HIS A 100 -1.75 -7.81 7.50
CA HIS A 100 -2.56 -8.39 8.57
C HIS A 100 -2.04 -9.79 8.92
N SER A 101 -2.15 -10.17 10.20
CA SER A 101 -1.80 -11.52 10.64
C SER A 101 -2.80 -12.54 10.10
N PHE A 102 -2.31 -13.72 9.72
CA PHE A 102 -3.14 -14.86 9.35
C PHE A 102 -3.63 -15.67 10.56
N GLY A 103 -3.20 -15.33 11.79
CA GLY A 103 -3.71 -15.92 13.03
C GLY A 103 -3.58 -17.45 13.05
N ALA A 104 -4.71 -18.15 13.22
CA ALA A 104 -4.82 -19.61 13.27
C ALA A 104 -4.78 -20.30 11.89
N ASP A 105 -4.81 -19.54 10.79
CA ASP A 105 -4.78 -20.08 9.43
C ASP A 105 -3.33 -20.22 8.94
N ILE A 106 -2.62 -21.16 9.57
CA ILE A 106 -1.20 -21.45 9.34
C ILE A 106 -0.99 -21.94 7.89
N THR A 107 -2.00 -22.58 7.29
CA THR A 107 -2.02 -23.08 5.92
C THR A 107 -1.71 -21.98 4.90
N ASN A 108 -2.37 -20.82 5.00
CA ASN A 108 -2.13 -19.68 4.12
C ASN A 108 -0.80 -18.95 4.41
N GLY A 109 -0.30 -19.05 5.65
CA GLY A 109 1.00 -18.50 6.05
C GLY A 109 2.20 -19.32 5.56
N VAL A 110 2.05 -20.64 5.43
CA VAL A 110 3.11 -21.59 5.05
C VAL A 110 3.09 -21.94 3.56
N TYR A 111 1.91 -22.03 2.93
CA TYR A 111 1.78 -22.45 1.51
C TYR A 111 1.40 -21.31 0.55
N GLY A 112 1.10 -20.12 1.06
CA GLY A 112 0.69 -18.96 0.26
C GLY A 112 1.86 -18.17 -0.35
N HIS A 113 2.87 -18.84 -0.91
CA HIS A 113 3.92 -18.16 -1.67
C HIS A 113 3.30 -17.52 -2.91
N ARG A 114 3.00 -16.22 -2.83
CA ARG A 114 2.53 -15.44 -3.97
C ARG A 114 3.72 -14.74 -4.59
N SER A 115 3.86 -14.89 -5.89
CA SER A 115 4.79 -14.07 -6.67
C SER A 115 4.37 -12.61 -6.63
N LEU A 116 5.27 -11.71 -7.04
CA LEU A 116 4.93 -10.31 -7.22
C LEU A 116 3.80 -10.17 -8.27
N GLU A 117 3.87 -10.98 -9.32
CA GLU A 117 2.93 -11.03 -10.44
C GLU A 117 1.53 -11.45 -9.98
N ASP A 118 1.44 -12.49 -9.15
CA ASP A 118 0.18 -12.91 -8.52
C ASP A 118 -0.50 -11.77 -7.77
N LEU A 119 0.28 -11.03 -6.96
CA LEU A 119 -0.24 -9.89 -6.20
C LEU A 119 -0.63 -8.74 -7.12
N ARG A 120 0.14 -8.52 -8.20
CA ARG A 120 -0.12 -7.47 -9.20
C ARG A 120 -1.43 -7.76 -9.94
N GLU A 121 -1.65 -8.98 -10.40
CA GLU A 121 -2.91 -9.39 -11.05
C GLU A 121 -4.12 -9.17 -10.15
N GLN A 122 -3.99 -9.47 -8.86
CA GLN A 122 -5.05 -9.17 -7.90
C GLN A 122 -5.26 -7.67 -7.74
N LEU A 123 -4.19 -6.90 -7.58
CA LEU A 123 -4.27 -5.46 -7.39
C LEU A 123 -4.91 -4.75 -8.58
N GLU A 124 -4.59 -5.16 -9.81
CA GLU A 124 -5.13 -4.60 -11.06
C GLU A 124 -6.62 -4.93 -11.30
N LYS A 125 -7.24 -5.81 -10.49
CA LYS A 125 -8.71 -5.94 -10.50
C LYS A 125 -9.41 -4.65 -10.08
N ILE A 126 -8.73 -3.79 -9.31
CA ILE A 126 -9.30 -2.52 -8.83
C ILE A 126 -9.47 -1.58 -10.02
N GLN A 127 -10.70 -1.37 -10.46
CA GLN A 127 -10.97 -0.40 -11.51
C GLN A 127 -10.93 1.02 -10.96
N VAL A 128 -10.06 1.84 -11.53
CA VAL A 128 -9.90 3.27 -11.19
C VAL A 128 -10.36 4.10 -12.37
N ASN A 129 -11.34 4.98 -12.12
CA ASN A 129 -11.75 6.01 -13.08
C ASN A 129 -11.09 7.32 -12.61
N LEU A 130 -9.92 7.64 -13.17
CA LEU A 130 -9.22 8.90 -12.95
C LEU A 130 -9.53 9.90 -14.07
#